data_AF-B0W6X5-F1
#
_entry.id   AF-B0W6X5-F1
#
_cell.length_a   1.000
_cell.length_b   1.000
_cell.length_c   1.000
_cell.angle_alpha   90.00
_cell.angle_beta   90.00
_cell.angle_gamma   90.00
#
_symmetry.space_group_name_H-M   'P 1'
#
loop_
_entity.id
_entity.type
_entity.pdbx_description
1 polymer ?
#
loop_
_entity_poly.entity_id
_entity_poly.type
_entity_poly.pdbx_seq_one_letter_code
_entity_poly.pdbx_strand_id
1 'polypeptide(L)'
;MLPFFPSLRPAIANNLWFAADECCDEDAEVNAMEQEHQEWLNRISQIGANLVPIGKNVNEHTDNIDSEDEDANDESDDSDNSDEDDEDMDDINNAARANVMEPAYNNTDDEIQPNDTL
;
A
#
# COMPACT_ATOMS: atom_id res chain seq x y z
N MET A 1 45.01 26.05 44.07
CA MET A 1 43.92 25.19 43.53
C MET A 1 43.85 25.51 42.05
N LEU A 2 44.11 24.55 41.15
CA LEU A 2 44.02 24.80 39.71
C LEU A 2 42.54 24.81 39.30
N PRO A 3 42.06 25.80 38.52
CA PRO A 3 40.69 25.80 38.03
C PRO A 3 40.49 24.62 37.07
N PHE A 4 39.40 23.90 37.25
CA PHE A 4 39.05 22.78 36.37
C PHE A 4 38.57 23.36 35.04
N PHE A 5 39.31 23.09 33.96
CA PHE A 5 38.90 23.50 32.62
C PHE A 5 37.86 22.53 32.06
N PRO A 6 36.88 23.00 31.28
CA PRO A 6 35.91 22.14 30.62
C PRO A 6 36.58 21.24 29.57
N SER A 7 35.92 20.13 29.25
CA SER A 7 36.36 19.23 28.18
C SER A 7 36.24 19.91 26.81
N LEU A 8 37.29 19.82 26.00
CA LEU A 8 37.33 20.31 24.61
C LEU A 8 37.09 19.19 23.59
N ARG A 9 36.70 18.00 24.06
CA ARG A 9 36.41 16.88 23.17
C ARG A 9 35.06 17.11 22.46
N PRO A 10 34.94 16.73 21.18
CA PRO A 10 33.67 16.76 20.48
C PRO A 10 32.58 15.97 21.22
N ALA A 11 31.33 16.38 21.03
CA ALA A 11 30.18 15.62 21.51
C ALA A 11 30.12 14.26 20.79
N ILE A 12 29.77 13.21 21.55
CA ILE A 12 29.67 11.84 21.03
C ILE A 12 28.50 11.72 20.05
N ALA A 13 27.36 12.31 20.39
CA ALA A 13 26.23 12.50 19.48
C ALA A 13 26.28 13.91 18.90
N ASN A 14 26.17 14.01 17.58
CA ASN A 14 26.18 15.28 16.85
C ASN A 14 25.07 15.23 15.81
N ASN A 15 24.28 16.28 15.67
CA ASN A 15 23.16 16.28 14.71
C ASN A 15 23.62 16.16 13.25
N LEU A 16 24.90 16.39 12.92
CA LEU A 16 25.44 16.16 11.57
C LEU A 16 25.49 14.69 11.16
N TRP A 17 25.65 13.75 12.11
CA TRP A 17 25.77 12.31 11.83
C TRP A 17 24.77 11.45 12.60
N PHE A 18 23.96 12.07 13.46
CA PHE A 18 23.00 11.44 14.34
C PHE A 18 21.85 12.43 14.56
N ALA A 19 21.00 12.56 13.54
CA ALA A 19 19.74 13.27 13.63
C ALA A 19 18.70 12.28 14.18
N ALA A 20 18.50 12.29 15.50
CA ALA A 20 17.49 11.43 16.13
C ALA A 20 16.05 11.91 15.86
N ASP A 21 15.90 13.20 15.56
CA ASP A 21 14.63 13.85 15.26
C ASP A 21 14.85 14.62 13.97
N GLU A 22 14.51 13.98 12.86
CA GLU A 22 14.50 14.62 11.55
C GLU A 22 13.14 15.31 11.41
N CYS A 23 13.15 16.60 11.06
CA CYS A 23 11.91 17.30 10.74
C CYS A 23 11.37 16.77 9.41
N CYS A 24 10.72 15.61 9.42
CA CYS A 24 9.96 15.10 8.28
C CYS A 24 8.49 15.51 8.41
N ASP A 25 7.85 15.69 7.26
CA ASP A 25 6.40 15.87 7.18
C ASP A 25 5.76 14.49 6.99
N GLU A 26 5.35 13.89 8.12
CA GLU A 26 4.78 12.54 8.17
C GLU A 26 3.55 12.41 7.27
N ASP A 27 2.69 13.44 7.23
CA ASP A 27 1.48 13.44 6.40
C ASP A 27 1.84 13.40 4.92
N ALA A 28 2.87 14.13 4.50
CA ALA A 28 3.33 14.11 3.10
C ALA A 28 3.91 12.74 2.71
N GLU A 29 4.65 12.08 3.61
CA GLU A 29 5.19 10.74 3.37
C GLU A 29 4.08 9.69 3.23
N VAL A 30 3.11 9.70 4.15
CA VAL A 30 1.97 8.79 4.11
C VAL A 30 1.16 8.98 2.83
N ASN A 31 0.85 10.22 2.46
CA ASN A 31 0.12 10.51 1.23
C ASN A 31 0.87 10.01 -0.01
N ALA A 32 2.20 10.12 -0.04
CA ALA A 32 3.00 9.61 -1.16
C ALA A 32 2.91 8.08 -1.28
N MET A 33 3.00 7.36 -0.15
CA MET A 33 2.87 5.91 -0.12
C MET A 33 1.47 5.45 -0.54
N GLU A 34 0.43 6.12 -0.06
CA GLU A 34 -0.96 5.83 -0.43
C GLU A 34 -1.20 6.05 -1.92
N GLN A 35 -0.69 7.16 -2.47
CA GLN A 35 -0.79 7.44 -3.90
C GLN A 35 -0.10 6.36 -4.74
N GLU A 36 1.13 5.98 -4.39
CA GLU A 36 1.85 4.91 -5.10
C GLU A 36 1.04 3.60 -5.08
N HIS A 37 0.44 3.27 -3.93
CA HIS A 37 -0.40 2.09 -3.81
C HIS A 37 -1.64 2.15 -4.72
N GLN A 38 -2.33 3.29 -4.76
CA GLN A 38 -3.48 3.48 -5.65
C GLN A 38 -3.08 3.38 -7.12
N GLU A 39 -1.94 3.96 -7.52
CA GLU A 39 -1.40 3.85 -8.87
C GLU A 39 -1.07 2.39 -9.23
N TRP A 40 -0.54 1.62 -8.28
CA TRP A 40 -0.27 0.20 -8.46
C TRP A 40 -1.55 -0.62 -8.68
N LEU A 41 -2.58 -0.40 -7.86
CA LEU A 41 -3.90 -1.04 -8.03
C LEU A 41 -4.52 -0.69 -9.38
N ASN A 42 -4.48 0.59 -9.76
CA ASN A 42 -4.97 1.06 -11.06
C ASN A 42 -4.24 0.37 -12.21
N ARG A 43 -2.92 0.23 -12.11
CA ARG A 43 -2.11 -0.47 -13.12
C ARG A 43 -2.57 -1.91 -13.25
N ILE A 44 -2.74 -2.63 -12.13
CA ILE A 44 -3.21 -4.01 -12.12
C ILE A 44 -4.58 -4.14 -12.79
N SER A 45 -5.52 -3.27 -12.41
CA SER A 45 -6.87 -3.29 -12.96
C SER A 45 -6.89 -3.05 -14.48
N GLN A 46 -5.92 -2.31 -15.01
CA GLN A 46 -5.83 -1.98 -16.43
C GLN A 46 -4.99 -2.96 -17.24
N ILE A 47 -4.39 -3.99 -16.61
CA ILE A 47 -3.59 -4.99 -17.32
C ILE A 47 -4.48 -5.67 -18.38
N GLY A 48 -4.09 -5.52 -19.65
CA GLY A 48 -4.78 -6.16 -20.76
C GLY A 48 -6.12 -5.53 -21.15
N ALA A 49 -6.53 -4.41 -20.54
CA ALA A 49 -7.80 -3.74 -20.86
C ALA A 49 -7.91 -3.34 -22.35
N ASN A 50 -6.78 -2.97 -22.96
CA ASN A 50 -6.72 -2.59 -24.38
C ASN A 50 -6.38 -3.78 -25.31
N LEU A 51 -6.31 -5.01 -24.79
CA LEU A 51 -6.00 -6.18 -25.59
C LEU A 51 -7.28 -6.68 -26.27
N VAL A 52 -7.29 -6.66 -27.61
CA VAL A 52 -8.39 -7.26 -28.37
C VAL A 52 -8.26 -8.78 -28.35
N PRO A 53 -9.30 -9.53 -27.92
CA PRO A 53 -9.28 -10.98 -27.93
C PRO A 53 -9.06 -11.53 -29.34
N ILE A 54 -8.38 -12.68 -29.42
CA ILE A 54 -8.14 -13.37 -30.69
C ILE A 54 -9.48 -13.66 -31.38
N GLY A 55 -9.60 -13.24 -32.64
CA GLY A 55 -10.81 -13.45 -33.45
C GLY A 55 -11.85 -12.33 -33.35
N LYS A 56 -11.66 -11.32 -32.49
CA LYS A 56 -12.45 -10.08 -32.49
C LYS A 56 -11.67 -8.97 -33.20
N ASN A 57 -12.38 -8.07 -33.87
CA ASN A 57 -11.78 -6.85 -34.42
C ASN A 57 -12.03 -5.68 -33.47
N VAL A 58 -11.16 -4.66 -33.53
CA VAL A 58 -11.24 -3.46 -32.65
C VAL A 58 -12.57 -2.70 -32.83
N ASN A 59 -13.21 -2.84 -33.98
CA ASN A 59 -14.36 -2.03 -34.40
C ASN A 59 -15.72 -2.60 -33.95
N GLU A 60 -15.78 -3.84 -33.48
CA GLU A 60 -17.03 -4.46 -32.99
C GLU A 60 -17.47 -3.94 -31.62
N HIS A 61 -16.55 -3.39 -30.81
CA HIS A 61 -16.87 -2.94 -29.46
C HIS A 61 -17.47 -1.54 -29.39
N THR A 62 -17.18 -0.67 -30.36
CA THR A 62 -17.69 0.71 -30.42
C THR A 62 -19.13 0.81 -30.89
N ASP A 63 -19.64 -0.23 -31.55
CA ASP A 63 -20.95 -0.20 -32.22
C ASP A 63 -22.09 -0.76 -31.32
N ASN A 64 -21.79 -1.16 -30.08
CA ASN A 64 -22.74 -1.83 -29.17
C ASN A 64 -22.89 -1.12 -27.81
N ILE A 65 -22.52 0.16 -27.73
CA ILE A 65 -22.75 1.02 -26.54
C ILE A 65 -24.05 1.86 -26.71
N ASP A 66 -24.73 1.76 -27.86
CA ASP A 66 -25.95 2.52 -28.19
C ASP A 66 -27.22 1.65 -28.21
N SER A 67 -27.29 0.61 -27.37
CA SER A 67 -28.57 0.00 -27.03
C SER A 67 -28.89 0.29 -25.57
N GLU A 68 -29.65 1.37 -25.40
CA GLU A 68 -30.45 1.72 -24.23
C GLU A 68 -31.10 0.47 -23.63
N ASP A 69 -30.47 -0.13 -22.62
CA ASP A 69 -31.11 -1.12 -21.74
C ASP A 69 -31.86 -0.35 -20.64
N GLU A 70 -32.91 0.34 -21.08
CA GLU A 70 -33.98 0.88 -20.25
C GLU A 70 -34.86 -0.29 -19.79
N ASP A 71 -34.33 -1.23 -19.02
CA ASP A 71 -35.16 -2.12 -18.19
C ASP A 71 -35.21 -1.55 -16.77
N ALA A 72 -36.04 -0.51 -16.66
CA ALA A 72 -36.55 -0.02 -15.40
C ALA A 72 -37.39 -1.11 -14.72
N ASN A 73 -36.74 -2.03 -14.02
CA ASN A 73 -37.40 -2.86 -13.02
C ASN A 73 -37.25 -2.17 -11.66
N ASP A 74 -38.12 -1.18 -11.47
CA ASP A 74 -38.57 -0.70 -10.17
C ASP A 74 -39.11 -1.89 -9.33
N GLU A 75 -39.20 -1.69 -8.02
CA GLU A 75 -39.83 -2.59 -7.02
C GLU A 75 -38.95 -3.71 -6.40
N SER A 76 -38.16 -3.38 -5.36
CA SER A 76 -38.33 -4.02 -4.03
C SER A 76 -37.48 -3.30 -2.98
N ASP A 77 -38.12 -2.38 -2.25
CA ASP A 77 -37.74 -1.99 -0.90
C ASP A 77 -37.83 -3.23 0.00
N ASP A 78 -36.72 -3.95 0.13
CA ASP A 78 -36.52 -4.91 1.22
C ASP A 78 -35.64 -4.23 2.29
N SER A 79 -36.27 -3.34 3.05
CA SER A 79 -35.74 -2.88 4.34
C SER A 79 -35.66 -4.06 5.32
N ASP A 80 -34.68 -4.93 5.13
CA ASP A 80 -34.27 -5.89 6.16
C ASP A 80 -33.23 -5.21 7.06
N ASN A 81 -33.75 -4.41 7.99
CA ASN A 81 -33.00 -3.89 9.12
C ASN A 81 -32.76 -5.03 10.11
N SER A 82 -31.83 -5.93 9.79
CA SER A 82 -31.26 -6.90 10.73
C SER A 82 -30.17 -6.21 11.55
N ASP A 83 -30.63 -5.42 12.51
CA ASP A 83 -29.88 -5.05 13.72
C ASP A 83 -29.64 -6.33 14.54
N GLU A 84 -28.60 -7.09 14.20
CA GLU A 84 -28.13 -8.23 15.00
C GLU A 84 -26.62 -8.12 15.25
N ASP A 85 -26.32 -7.51 16.39
CA ASP A 85 -25.16 -7.68 17.28
C ASP A 85 -23.73 -7.44 16.73
N ASP A 86 -23.28 -6.20 16.96
CA ASP A 86 -21.90 -5.76 17.13
C ASP A 86 -21.22 -6.37 18.38
N GLU A 87 -21.23 -7.69 18.55
CA GLU A 87 -20.49 -8.36 19.63
C GLU A 87 -19.79 -9.61 19.06
N ASP A 88 -18.45 -9.55 18.93
CA ASP A 88 -17.48 -10.69 18.87
C ASP A 88 -16.32 -10.57 17.84
N MET A 89 -15.89 -9.36 17.45
CA MET A 89 -14.67 -9.20 16.64
C MET A 89 -13.35 -9.24 17.44
N ASP A 90 -13.41 -9.35 18.77
CA ASP A 90 -12.20 -9.39 19.61
C ASP A 90 -11.49 -10.76 19.61
N ASP A 91 -12.17 -11.84 19.20
CA ASP A 91 -11.60 -13.20 19.23
C ASP A 91 -10.79 -13.58 17.98
N ILE A 92 -11.00 -12.91 16.84
CA ILE A 92 -10.25 -13.21 15.59
C ILE A 92 -8.79 -12.74 15.70
N ASN A 93 -8.52 -11.69 16.48
CA ASN A 93 -7.16 -11.18 16.67
C ASN A 93 -6.27 -12.14 17.50
N ASN A 94 -6.87 -12.98 18.37
CA ASN A 94 -6.12 -13.94 19.17
C ASN A 94 -5.74 -15.20 18.36
N ALA A 95 -6.63 -15.68 17.48
CA ALA A 95 -6.36 -16.82 16.62
C ALA A 95 -5.35 -16.49 15.49
N ALA A 96 -5.41 -15.29 14.93
CA ALA A 96 -4.45 -14.84 13.92
C ALA A 96 -3.02 -14.67 14.50
N ARG A 97 -2.89 -14.22 15.75
CA ARG A 97 -1.58 -14.11 16.43
C ARG A 97 -0.93 -15.45 16.72
N ALA A 98 -1.70 -16.52 16.91
CA ALA A 98 -1.17 -17.85 17.18
C ALA A 98 -0.58 -18.55 15.94
N ASN A 99 -0.86 -18.03 14.72
CA ASN A 99 -0.48 -18.67 13.46
C ASN A 99 0.37 -17.79 12.55
N VAL A 100 0.98 -16.72 13.08
CA VAL A 100 2.07 -16.03 12.38
C VAL A 100 3.29 -16.96 12.42
N MET A 101 3.37 -17.84 11.42
CA MET A 101 4.63 -18.38 10.93
C MET A 101 5.54 -17.17 10.70
N GLU A 102 6.56 -17.03 11.54
CA GLU A 102 7.64 -16.07 11.33
C GLU A 102 8.07 -16.16 9.86
N PRO A 103 8.04 -15.06 9.08
CA PRO A 103 8.72 -15.07 7.81
C PRO A 103 10.19 -15.28 8.14
N ALA A 104 10.73 -16.44 7.77
CA ALA A 104 12.16 -16.68 7.79
C ALA A 104 12.79 -15.57 6.94
N TYR A 105 13.40 -14.59 7.60
CA TYR A 105 14.30 -13.64 6.96
C TYR A 105 15.47 -14.44 6.41
N ASN A 106 15.31 -14.95 5.19
CA ASN A 106 16.43 -15.39 4.38
C ASN A 106 17.20 -14.13 4.04
N ASN A 107 18.19 -13.81 4.86
CA ASN A 107 19.31 -12.97 4.47
C ASN A 107 20.04 -13.72 3.36
N THR A 108 19.59 -13.53 2.12
CA THR A 108 20.45 -13.61 0.95
C THR A 108 20.63 -12.19 0.49
N ASP A 109 21.73 -11.59 0.92
CA ASP A 109 22.28 -10.36 0.38
C ASP A 109 22.43 -10.51 -1.14
N ASP A 110 21.42 -10.09 -1.90
CA ASP A 110 21.60 -9.79 -3.32
C ASP A 110 22.24 -8.40 -3.42
N GLU A 111 23.51 -8.34 -3.05
CA GLU A 111 24.42 -7.27 -3.45
C GLU A 111 24.43 -7.22 -4.98
N ILE A 112 23.75 -6.22 -5.56
CA ILE A 112 23.86 -5.91 -7.00
C ILE A 112 25.35 -5.72 -7.30
N GLN A 113 25.93 -6.70 -8.00
CA GLN A 113 27.31 -6.60 -8.42
C GLN A 113 27.40 -5.54 -9.53
N PRO A 114 28.45 -4.70 -9.54
CA PRO A 114 28.56 -3.55 -10.46
C PRO A 114 28.67 -3.92 -11.95
N ASN A 115 28.50 -5.20 -12.30
CA ASN A 115 28.70 -5.73 -13.64
C ASN A 115 27.39 -6.17 -14.32
N ASP A 116 26.24 -6.06 -13.65
CA ASP A 116 24.95 -6.55 -14.18
C ASP A 116 24.22 -5.52 -15.07
N THR A 117 24.93 -4.55 -15.63
CA THR A 117 24.39 -3.68 -16.68
C THR A 117 24.89 -4.14 -18.05
N LEU A 118 24.01 -4.77 -18.83
CA LEU A 118 24.11 -4.88 -20.29
C LEU A 118 22.72 -4.87 -20.93
#